data_AF-A0A7Y8HIX9-F1
#
_entry.id   AF-A0A7Y8HIX9-F1
#
_cell.length_a   1.000
_cell.length_b   1.000
_cell.length_c   1.000
_cell.angle_alpha   90.00
_cell.angle_beta   90.00
_cell.angle_gamma   90.00
#
_symmetry.space_group_name_H-M   'P 1'
#
loop_
_entity.id
_entity.type
_entity.pdbx_description
1 polymer ?
#
loop_
_entity_poly.entity_id
_entity_poly.type
_entity_poly.pdbx_seq_one_letter_code
_entity_poly.pdbx_strand_id
1 'polypeptide(L)'
;MFNKIFWLLVIGNFTLFASGSGTGETDIVPRSVNFLIFAAMVYYLLADFLKNFFEKRRVSILHELEKVQERLKESKVLKENAYKKVEESKKIAEDIIATAKKEAVLISTKINENMQQDISALERIANEQIETEKRRVVRETVKDVLTDMFKDGGFSVNDKEFVNIILKKVA
;
A
#
# COMPACT_ATOMS: atom_id res chain seq x y z
N MET A 1 -64.66 -4.80 -22.36
CA MET A 1 -66.10 -5.17 -22.23
C MET A 1 -66.32 -6.30 -21.21
N PHE A 2 -65.38 -7.25 -21.09
CA PHE A 2 -65.44 -8.40 -20.16
C PHE A 2 -65.62 -8.02 -18.67
N ASN A 3 -64.89 -7.03 -18.14
CA ASN A 3 -65.06 -6.62 -16.74
C ASN A 3 -66.47 -6.10 -16.41
N LYS A 4 -67.15 -5.42 -17.34
CA LYS A 4 -68.51 -4.89 -17.09
C LYS A 4 -69.55 -6.01 -17.10
N ILE A 5 -69.45 -6.98 -18.03
CA ILE A 5 -70.32 -8.17 -18.07
C ILE A 5 -70.08 -9.07 -16.85
N PHE A 6 -68.83 -9.16 -16.40
CA PHE A 6 -68.43 -9.94 -15.24
C PHE A 6 -68.93 -9.33 -13.92
N TRP A 7 -68.81 -8.01 -13.74
CA TRP A 7 -69.44 -7.33 -12.59
C TRP A 7 -70.95 -7.50 -12.58
N LEU A 8 -71.59 -7.51 -13.75
CA LEU A 8 -73.03 -7.74 -13.89
C LEU A 8 -73.42 -9.20 -13.53
N LEU A 9 -72.57 -10.17 -13.86
CA LEU A 9 -72.73 -11.58 -13.46
C LEU A 9 -72.50 -11.80 -11.95
N VAL A 10 -71.48 -11.18 -11.36
CA VAL A 10 -71.20 -11.28 -9.91
C VAL A 10 -72.32 -10.63 -9.10
N ILE A 11 -72.78 -9.43 -9.51
CA ILE A 11 -73.90 -8.74 -8.86
C ILE A 11 -75.22 -9.49 -9.06
N GLY A 12 -75.48 -10.03 -10.26
CA GLY A 12 -76.68 -10.80 -10.56
C GLY A 12 -76.79 -12.11 -9.77
N ASN A 13 -75.68 -12.80 -9.51
CA ASN A 13 -75.67 -13.98 -8.64
C ASN A 13 -75.84 -13.62 -7.15
N PHE A 14 -75.29 -12.47 -6.73
CA PHE A 14 -75.44 -11.97 -5.36
C PHE A 14 -76.87 -11.52 -5.06
N THR A 15 -77.58 -10.90 -6.02
CA THR A 15 -79.00 -10.54 -5.89
C THR A 15 -79.90 -11.77 -5.89
N LEU A 16 -79.60 -12.80 -6.68
CA LEU A 16 -80.33 -14.09 -6.64
C LEU A 16 -80.14 -14.84 -5.32
N PHE A 17 -78.97 -14.71 -4.69
CA PHE A 17 -78.68 -15.29 -3.37
C PHE A 17 -79.37 -14.52 -2.22
N ALA A 18 -79.54 -13.20 -2.36
CA ALA A 18 -80.19 -12.33 -1.37
C ALA A 18 -81.72 -12.21 -1.53
N SER A 19 -82.27 -12.41 -2.73
CA SER A 19 -83.71 -12.46 -2.96
C SER A 19 -84.26 -13.81 -2.51
N GLY A 20 -84.62 -13.91 -1.23
CA GLY A 20 -85.38 -15.04 -0.71
C GLY A 20 -86.80 -15.06 -1.30
N SER A 21 -86.99 -15.67 -2.47
CA SER A 21 -88.31 -16.12 -2.90
C SER A 21 -88.67 -17.37 -2.10
N GLY A 22 -89.39 -17.17 -1.00
CA GLY A 22 -89.93 -18.25 -0.19
C GLY A 22 -91.14 -18.90 -0.84
N THR A 23 -91.03 -20.20 -1.09
CA THR A 23 -92.13 -21.16 -0.95
C THR A 23 -91.50 -22.45 -0.43
N GLY A 24 -92.04 -22.94 0.69
CA GLY A 24 -91.45 -24.03 1.45
C GLY A 24 -91.45 -25.35 0.69
N GLU A 25 -90.26 -25.84 0.41
CA GLU A 25 -89.78 -27.21 0.45
C GLU A 25 -88.25 -27.12 0.23
N THR A 26 -87.50 -28.15 0.59
CA THR A 26 -86.03 -28.13 0.74
C THR A 26 -85.26 -27.79 -0.55
N ASP A 27 -85.11 -26.52 -0.88
CA ASP A 27 -84.35 -25.98 -2.03
C ASP A 27 -82.82 -25.93 -1.78
N ILE A 28 -82.28 -26.97 -1.15
CA ILE A 28 -80.84 -27.07 -0.85
C ILE A 28 -80.03 -27.27 -2.14
N VAL A 29 -80.58 -28.02 -3.10
CA VAL A 29 -79.91 -28.35 -4.37
C VAL A 29 -79.64 -27.10 -5.24
N PRO A 30 -80.63 -26.27 -5.60
CA PRO A 30 -80.37 -25.08 -6.44
C PRO A 30 -79.47 -24.06 -5.73
N ARG A 31 -79.59 -23.91 -4.40
CA ARG A 31 -78.70 -23.03 -3.61
C ARG A 31 -77.26 -23.52 -3.58
N SER A 32 -77.05 -24.84 -3.49
CA SER A 32 -75.71 -25.44 -3.51
C SER A 32 -75.04 -25.27 -4.87
N VAL A 33 -75.80 -25.40 -5.97
CA VAL A 33 -75.30 -25.15 -7.33
C VAL A 33 -74.91 -23.68 -7.50
N ASN A 34 -75.74 -22.73 -7.07
CA ASN A 34 -75.39 -21.30 -7.10
C ASN A 34 -74.17 -20.96 -6.23
N PHE A 35 -74.06 -21.55 -5.04
CA PHE A 35 -72.88 -21.39 -4.19
C PHE A 35 -71.62 -21.98 -4.84
N LEU A 36 -71.72 -23.13 -5.52
CA LEU A 36 -70.60 -23.73 -6.24
C LEU A 36 -70.13 -22.84 -7.40
N ILE A 37 -71.07 -22.27 -8.17
CA ILE A 37 -70.77 -21.33 -9.25
C ILE A 37 -70.12 -20.06 -8.70
N PHE A 38 -70.63 -19.53 -7.59
CA PHE A 38 -70.03 -18.39 -6.90
C PHE A 38 -68.62 -18.71 -6.38
N ALA A 39 -68.44 -19.85 -5.70
CA ALA A 39 -67.14 -20.30 -5.19
C ALA A 39 -66.14 -20.52 -6.33
N ALA A 40 -66.57 -21.07 -7.46
CA ALA A 40 -65.74 -21.25 -8.65
C ALA A 40 -65.30 -19.90 -9.25
N MET A 41 -66.20 -18.91 -9.33
CA MET A 41 -65.84 -17.56 -9.78
C MET A 41 -64.87 -16.85 -8.81
N VAL A 42 -65.12 -16.94 -7.51
CA VAL A 42 -64.25 -16.38 -6.47
C VAL A 42 -62.87 -17.05 -6.51
N TYR A 43 -62.83 -18.37 -6.66
CA TYR A 43 -61.59 -19.13 -6.82
C TYR A 43 -60.81 -18.69 -8.06
N TYR A 44 -61.47 -18.55 -9.22
CA TYR A 44 -60.83 -18.09 -10.45
C TYR A 44 -60.19 -16.70 -10.30
N LEU A 45 -60.83 -15.78 -9.56
CA LEU A 45 -60.30 -14.42 -9.37
C LEU A 45 -59.18 -14.35 -8.31
N LEU A 46 -59.30 -15.12 -7.22
CA LEU A 46 -58.38 -15.05 -6.09
C LEU A 46 -57.19 -16.01 -6.21
N ALA A 47 -57.29 -17.11 -6.94
CA ALA A 47 -56.23 -18.12 -7.03
C ALA A 47 -54.92 -17.50 -7.53
N ASP A 48 -54.97 -16.74 -8.62
CA ASP A 48 -53.78 -16.10 -9.21
C ASP A 48 -53.23 -14.98 -8.33
N PHE A 49 -54.11 -14.16 -7.72
CA PHE A 49 -53.67 -13.09 -6.81
C PHE A 49 -52.99 -13.65 -5.56
N LEU A 50 -53.59 -14.66 -4.93
CA LEU A 50 -53.05 -15.30 -3.73
C LEU A 50 -51.73 -16.00 -4.06
N LYS A 51 -51.69 -16.77 -5.15
CA LYS A 51 -50.46 -17.45 -5.59
C LYS A 51 -49.33 -16.45 -5.84
N ASN A 52 -49.59 -15.39 -6.61
CA ASN A 52 -48.60 -14.35 -6.89
C ASN A 52 -48.16 -13.60 -5.62
N PHE A 53 -49.06 -13.40 -4.65
CA PHE A 53 -48.72 -12.74 -3.38
C PHE A 53 -47.78 -13.60 -2.54
N PHE A 54 -48.08 -14.89 -2.37
CA PHE A 54 -47.21 -15.81 -1.63
C PHE A 54 -45.87 -16.05 -2.33
N GLU A 55 -45.87 -16.17 -3.66
CA GLU A 55 -44.63 -16.29 -4.43
C GLU A 55 -43.75 -15.04 -4.29
N LYS A 56 -44.31 -13.83 -4.42
CA LYS A 56 -43.57 -12.58 -4.21
C LYS A 56 -42.95 -12.49 -2.81
N ARG A 57 -43.72 -12.83 -1.76
CA ARG A 57 -43.18 -12.82 -0.38
C ARG A 57 -42.08 -13.84 -0.19
N ARG A 58 -42.25 -15.06 -0.73
CA ARG A 58 -41.22 -16.10 -0.68
C ARG A 58 -39.94 -15.63 -1.37
N VAL A 59 -40.05 -15.08 -2.58
CA VAL A 59 -38.89 -14.55 -3.33
C VAL A 59 -38.22 -13.40 -2.58
N SER A 60 -39.00 -12.48 -2.01
CA SER A 60 -38.46 -11.37 -1.21
C SER A 60 -37.67 -11.86 0.02
N ILE A 61 -38.20 -12.84 0.75
CA ILE A 61 -37.52 -13.42 1.91
C ILE A 61 -36.23 -14.14 1.48
N LEU A 62 -36.27 -14.91 0.40
CA LEU A 62 -35.08 -15.59 -0.13
C LEU A 62 -34.00 -14.57 -0.50
N HIS A 63 -34.37 -13.49 -1.20
CA HIS A 63 -33.43 -12.43 -1.56
C HIS A 63 -32.86 -11.69 -0.34
N GLU A 64 -33.66 -11.44 0.70
CA GLU A 64 -33.18 -10.80 1.92
C GLU A 64 -32.24 -11.71 2.72
N LEU A 65 -32.53 -13.01 2.79
CA LEU A 65 -31.65 -14.00 3.40
C LEU A 65 -30.32 -14.15 2.63
N GLU A 66 -30.38 -14.21 1.30
CA GLU A 66 -29.20 -14.26 0.44
C GLU A 66 -28.32 -13.02 0.65
N LYS A 67 -28.94 -11.83 0.64
CA LYS A 67 -28.24 -10.57 0.91
C LYS A 67 -27.59 -10.54 2.29
N VAL A 68 -28.27 -11.02 3.34
CA VAL A 68 -27.69 -11.09 4.69
C VAL A 68 -26.53 -12.07 4.75
N GLN A 69 -26.66 -13.24 4.12
CA GLN A 69 -25.57 -14.23 4.07
C GLN A 69 -24.36 -13.70 3.30
N GLU A 70 -24.59 -13.03 2.17
CA GLU A 70 -23.55 -12.37 1.38
C GLU A 70 -22.84 -11.30 2.22
N ARG A 71 -23.59 -10.39 2.85
CA ARG A 71 -23.03 -9.35 3.73
C ARG A 71 -22.23 -9.92 4.90
N LEU A 72 -22.71 -11.02 5.49
CA LEU A 72 -21.99 -11.72 6.57
C LEU A 72 -20.69 -12.36 6.05
N LYS A 73 -20.72 -12.96 4.86
CA LYS A 73 -19.54 -13.56 4.23
C LYS A 73 -18.53 -12.48 3.85
N GLU A 74 -18.97 -11.40 3.20
CA GLU A 74 -18.16 -10.23 2.87
C GLU A 74 -17.50 -9.64 4.12
N SER A 75 -18.26 -9.45 5.19
CA SER A 75 -17.74 -8.88 6.44
C SER A 75 -16.70 -9.78 7.10
N LYS A 76 -16.90 -11.10 7.09
CA LYS A 76 -15.92 -12.07 7.62
C LYS A 76 -14.63 -12.07 6.81
N VAL A 77 -14.75 -12.09 5.47
CA VAL A 77 -13.58 -12.03 4.57
C VAL A 77 -12.83 -10.71 4.72
N LEU A 78 -13.55 -9.58 4.79
CA LEU A 78 -12.95 -8.27 4.99
C LEU A 78 -12.21 -8.20 6.34
N LYS A 79 -12.82 -8.73 7.41
CA LYS A 79 -12.22 -8.82 8.73
C LYS A 79 -10.95 -9.66 8.70
N GLU A 80 -10.99 -10.86 8.12
CA GLU A 80 -9.83 -11.75 8.01
C GLU A 80 -8.69 -11.10 7.20
N ASN A 81 -9.02 -10.48 6.06
CA ASN A 81 -8.05 -9.77 5.24
C ASN A 81 -7.42 -8.58 5.98
N ALA A 82 -8.21 -7.83 6.76
CA ALA A 82 -7.70 -6.75 7.59
C ALA A 82 -6.74 -7.25 8.67
N TYR A 83 -7.07 -8.36 9.35
CA TYR A 83 -6.15 -8.98 10.32
C TYR A 83 -4.86 -9.47 9.67
N LYS A 84 -4.96 -10.17 8.53
CA LYS A 84 -3.78 -10.60 7.77
C LYS A 84 -2.92 -9.40 7.38
N LYS A 85 -3.53 -8.32 6.89
CA LYS A 85 -2.80 -7.11 6.50
C LYS A 85 -2.10 -6.46 7.68
N VAL A 86 -2.75 -6.39 8.85
CA VAL A 86 -2.13 -5.86 10.07
C VAL A 86 -0.95 -6.73 10.49
N GLU A 87 -1.08 -8.05 10.42
CA GLU A 87 0.01 -8.97 10.79
C GLU A 87 1.19 -8.89 9.82
N GLU A 88 0.93 -8.84 8.52
CA GLU A 88 1.94 -8.59 7.48
C GLU A 88 2.66 -7.26 7.70
N SER A 89 1.90 -6.18 7.93
CA SER A 89 2.47 -4.86 8.19
C SER A 89 3.33 -4.82 9.45
N LYS A 90 2.98 -5.56 10.50
CA LYS A 90 3.81 -5.71 11.70
C LYS A 90 5.14 -6.40 11.39
N LYS A 91 5.10 -7.53 10.66
CA LYS A 91 6.32 -8.25 10.24
C LYS A 91 7.23 -7.36 9.39
N ILE A 92 6.65 -6.65 8.42
CA ILE A 92 7.40 -5.69 7.59
C ILE A 92 8.03 -4.59 8.44
N ALA A 93 7.29 -4.04 9.43
CA ALA A 93 7.83 -3.02 10.31
C ALA A 93 9.00 -3.53 11.18
N GLU A 94 8.89 -4.74 11.72
CA GLU A 94 9.96 -5.40 12.46
C GLU A 94 11.19 -5.63 11.57
N ASP A 95 11.00 -6.10 10.34
CA ASP A 95 12.07 -6.30 9.36
C ASP A 95 12.75 -4.98 8.97
N ILE A 96 11.98 -3.89 8.79
CA ILE A 96 12.52 -2.56 8.52
C ILE A 96 13.39 -2.09 9.69
N ILE A 97 12.92 -2.23 10.92
CA ILE A 97 13.68 -1.82 12.11
C ILE A 97 14.95 -2.65 12.24
N ALA A 98 14.87 -3.96 12.02
CA ALA A 98 16.03 -4.86 12.08
C ALA A 98 17.06 -4.51 10.99
N THR A 99 16.60 -4.23 9.77
CA THR A 99 17.46 -3.86 8.64
C THR A 99 18.10 -2.50 8.87
N ALA A 100 17.33 -1.49 9.27
CA ALA A 100 17.84 -0.15 9.57
C ALA A 100 18.91 -0.16 10.68
N LYS A 101 18.75 -1.00 11.71
CA LYS A 101 19.79 -1.18 12.75
C LYS A 101 21.07 -1.78 12.19
N LYS A 102 20.96 -2.81 11.34
CA LYS A 102 22.13 -3.42 10.69
C LYS A 102 22.83 -2.44 9.75
N GLU A 103 22.07 -1.71 8.96
CA GLU A 103 22.59 -0.67 8.05
C GLU A 103 23.27 0.46 8.81
N ALA A 104 22.68 0.94 9.91
CA ALA A 104 23.30 1.97 10.74
C ALA A 104 24.67 1.54 11.29
N VAL A 105 24.79 0.29 11.77
CA VAL A 105 26.08 -0.26 12.22
C VAL A 105 27.05 -0.38 11.06
N LEU A 106 26.62 -0.89 9.91
CA LEU A 106 27.47 -1.04 8.72
C LEU A 106 27.99 0.33 8.24
N ILE A 107 27.12 1.32 8.15
CA ILE A 107 27.47 2.69 7.77
C ILE A 107 28.45 3.29 8.78
N SER A 108 28.21 3.14 10.08
CA SER A 108 29.12 3.64 11.11
C SER A 108 30.51 3.00 11.01
N THR A 109 30.58 1.68 10.85
CA THR A 109 31.85 0.97 10.64
C THR A 109 32.53 1.45 9.37
N LYS A 110 31.79 1.61 8.27
CA LYS A 110 32.36 2.07 7.00
C LYS A 110 32.90 3.50 7.08
N ILE A 111 32.20 4.39 7.78
CA ILE A 111 32.66 5.76 8.04
C ILE A 111 33.95 5.72 8.86
N ASN A 112 34.01 4.91 9.92
CA ASN A 112 35.21 4.80 10.75
C ASN A 112 36.41 4.26 9.96
N GLU A 113 36.21 3.22 9.14
CA GLU A 113 37.26 2.68 8.26
C GLU A 113 37.77 3.74 7.27
N ASN A 114 36.85 4.44 6.60
CA ASN A 114 37.21 5.49 5.66
C ASN A 114 37.93 6.65 6.36
N MET A 115 37.47 7.07 7.54
CA MET A 115 38.15 8.10 8.34
C MET A 115 39.56 7.68 8.75
N GLN A 116 39.77 6.42 9.14
CA GLN A 116 41.11 5.91 9.45
C GLN A 116 42.02 5.94 8.21
N GLN A 117 41.49 5.57 7.04
CA GLN A 117 42.22 5.67 5.77
C GLN A 117 42.57 7.13 5.45
N ASP A 118 41.62 8.05 5.58
CA ASP A 118 41.82 9.47 5.34
C ASP A 118 42.86 10.06 6.29
N ILE A 119 42.81 9.72 7.59
CA ILE A 119 43.82 10.14 8.57
C ILE A 119 45.20 9.64 8.15
N SER A 120 45.34 8.35 7.80
CA SER A 120 46.63 7.80 7.39
C SER A 120 47.17 8.45 6.10
N ALA A 121 46.28 8.79 5.18
CA ALA A 121 46.63 9.50 3.95
C ALA A 121 47.07 10.95 4.24
N LEU A 122 46.35 11.65 5.12
CA LEU A 122 46.70 13.00 5.57
C LEU A 122 48.04 13.03 6.28
N GLU A 123 48.31 12.08 7.18
CA GLU A 123 49.61 11.97 7.85
C GLU A 123 50.75 11.76 6.86
N ARG A 124 50.54 10.89 5.87
CA ARG A 124 51.52 10.66 4.80
C ARG A 124 51.79 11.93 4.00
N ILE A 125 50.73 12.62 3.55
CA ILE A 125 50.85 13.88 2.79
C ILE A 125 51.57 14.95 3.63
N ALA A 126 51.21 15.09 4.91
CA ALA A 126 51.84 16.05 5.81
C ALA A 126 53.34 15.76 5.99
N ASN A 127 53.71 14.49 6.18
CA ASN A 127 55.11 14.08 6.29
C ASN A 127 55.89 14.34 4.98
N GLU A 128 55.30 14.04 3.83
CA GLU A 128 55.90 14.32 2.52
C GLU A 128 56.09 15.84 2.30
N GLN A 129 55.15 16.68 2.74
CA GLN A 129 55.27 18.14 2.71
C GLN A 129 56.37 18.65 3.64
N ILE A 130 56.43 18.15 4.88
CA ILE A 130 57.48 18.50 5.84
C ILE A 130 58.87 18.17 5.28
N GLU A 131 59.05 16.97 4.71
CA GLU A 131 60.33 16.58 4.10
C GLU A 131 60.70 17.48 2.91
N THR A 132 59.73 17.86 2.09
CA THR A 132 59.95 18.76 0.95
C THR A 132 60.34 20.16 1.41
N GLU A 133 59.66 20.71 2.42
CA GLU A 133 59.97 22.01 3.00
C GLU A 133 61.31 22.01 3.74
N LYS A 134 61.64 20.96 4.51
CA LYS A 134 62.98 20.82 5.11
C LYS A 134 64.07 20.92 4.04
N ARG A 135 63.91 20.20 2.91
CA ARG A 135 64.87 20.27 1.79
C ARG A 135 64.90 21.65 1.14
N ARG A 136 63.80 22.40 1.14
CA ARG A 136 63.72 23.77 0.62
C ARG A 136 64.47 24.73 1.55
N VAL A 137 64.14 24.70 2.84
CA VAL A 137 64.76 25.53 3.89
C VAL A 137 66.26 25.25 4.03
N VAL A 138 66.70 23.99 4.00
CA VAL A 138 68.15 23.68 4.02
C VAL A 138 68.87 24.27 2.81
N ARG A 139 68.29 24.18 1.61
CA ARG A 139 68.90 24.79 0.41
C ARG A 139 68.92 26.31 0.48
N GLU A 140 67.85 26.92 0.99
CA GLU A 140 67.72 28.37 1.15
C GLU A 140 68.73 28.90 2.20
N THR A 141 68.79 28.29 3.38
CA THR A 141 69.75 28.64 4.44
C THR A 141 71.21 28.44 4.01
N VAL A 142 71.54 27.35 3.31
CA VAL A 142 72.90 27.15 2.77
C VAL A 142 73.24 28.23 1.77
N LYS A 143 72.31 28.60 0.88
CA LYS A 143 72.50 29.68 -0.09
C LYS A 143 72.70 31.03 0.62
N ASP A 144 71.92 31.34 1.64
CA ASP A 144 72.03 32.58 2.40
C ASP A 144 73.36 32.66 3.14
N VAL A 145 73.76 31.60 3.85
CA VAL A 145 75.06 31.52 4.54
C VAL A 145 76.23 31.66 3.55
N LEU A 146 76.20 30.95 2.41
CA LEU A 146 77.23 31.12 1.39
C LEU A 146 77.28 32.57 0.89
N THR A 147 76.12 33.17 0.63
CA THR A 147 76.02 34.55 0.15
C THR A 147 76.59 35.55 1.17
N ASP A 148 76.29 35.36 2.46
CA ASP A 148 76.82 36.19 3.53
C ASP A 148 78.33 35.98 3.73
N MET A 149 78.82 34.74 3.68
CA MET A 149 80.27 34.45 3.71
C MET A 149 81.02 35.09 2.52
N PHE A 150 80.40 35.14 1.34
CA PHE A 150 80.96 35.82 0.17
C PHE A 150 80.90 37.36 0.29
N LYS A 151 79.92 37.92 1.00
CA LYS A 151 79.78 39.37 1.23
C LYS A 151 80.69 39.90 2.34
N ASP A 152 80.86 39.15 3.43
CA ASP A 152 81.69 39.53 4.59
C ASP A 152 83.20 39.35 4.37
N GLY A 153 83.63 39.03 3.15
CA GLY A 153 85.05 39.14 2.74
C GLY A 153 86.01 38.12 3.36
N GLY A 154 85.50 37.02 3.94
CA GLY A 154 86.31 36.04 4.67
C GLY A 154 86.96 34.92 3.84
N PHE A 155 86.71 34.85 2.52
CA PHE A 155 87.31 33.83 1.67
C PHE A 155 87.82 34.45 0.37
N SER A 156 89.14 34.66 0.28
CA SER A 156 89.82 34.85 -1.00
C SER A 156 89.79 33.51 -1.74
N VAL A 157 88.72 33.21 -2.49
CA VAL A 157 88.76 32.15 -3.50
C VAL A 157 89.78 32.64 -4.53
N ASN A 158 91.02 32.20 -4.42
CA ASN A 158 92.00 32.43 -5.46
C ASN A 158 91.61 31.49 -6.60
N ASP A 159 90.86 31.99 -7.58
CA ASP A 159 90.33 31.25 -8.73
C ASP A 159 91.38 30.37 -9.44
N LYS A 160 92.66 30.72 -9.27
CA LYS A 160 93.82 29.96 -9.78
C LYS A 160 94.03 28.61 -9.10
N GLU A 161 93.70 28.44 -7.82
CA GLU A 161 93.84 27.15 -7.11
C GLU A 161 92.70 26.19 -7.43
N PHE A 162 91.47 26.70 -7.57
CA PHE A 162 90.29 25.89 -7.90
C PHE A 162 90.41 25.25 -9.29
N VAL A 163 90.91 26.00 -10.27
CA VAL A 163 91.19 25.52 -11.63
C VAL A 163 92.32 24.48 -11.61
N ASN A 164 93.35 24.65 -10.77
CA ASN A 164 94.47 23.71 -10.69
C ASN A 164 94.08 22.37 -10.04
N ILE A 165 93.18 22.38 -9.07
CA ILE A 165 92.66 21.16 -8.43
C ILE A 165 91.76 20.36 -9.40
N ILE A 166 90.96 21.05 -10.22
CA ILE A 166 90.16 20.39 -11.26
C ILE A 166 91.06 19.80 -12.35
N LEU A 167 92.09 20.53 -12.78
CA LEU A 167 93.03 20.06 -13.81
C LEU A 167 93.91 18.89 -13.33
N LYS A 168 94.27 18.83 -12.04
CA LYS A 168 95.09 17.75 -11.48
C LYS A 168 94.29 16.47 -11.15
N LYS A 169 92.96 16.54 -11.07
CA LYS A 169 92.10 15.35 -10.85
C LYS A 169 91.71 14.64 -12.15
N VAL A 170 91.97 15.27 -13.30
CA VAL A 170 91.70 14.74 -14.65
C VAL A 170 92.98 14.23 -15.34
N ALA A 171 94.12 14.25 -14.66
CA ALA A 171 95.38 13.61 -15.09
C ALA A 171 95.76 12.47 -14.14
#